data_AF-A0A8T7GBS2-F1
#
_entry.id   AF-A0A8T7GBS2-F1
#
_cell.length_a   1.000
_cell.length_b   1.000
_cell.length_c   1.000
_cell.angle_alpha   90.00
_cell.angle_beta   90.00
_cell.angle_gamma   90.00
#
_symmetry.space_group_name_H-M   'P 1'
#
loop_
_entity.id
_entity.type
_entity.pdbx_description
1 polymer ?
#
loop_
_entity_poly.entity_id
_entity_poly.type
_entity_poly.pdbx_seq_one_letter_code
_entity_poly.pdbx_strand_id
1 'polypeptide(L)'
;MASLEKIYYMRIILGVIAGVIAGIVIQPGTDQTTAVGTALAIAVVLFIVSIGISKNMTKSLPKEVKKKASYDGIIPFIFLNLVVMIIVYTALHQDLVLK
;
A
#
# COMPACT_ATOMS: atom_id res chain seq x y z
N MET A 1 -1.17 -2.96 23.66
CA MET A 1 -0.69 -2.84 22.27
C MET A 1 0.29 -1.69 22.20
N ALA A 2 1.53 -1.96 21.81
CA ALA A 2 2.54 -0.93 21.62
C ALA A 2 2.09 0.04 20.51
N SER A 3 2.36 1.34 20.65
CA SER A 3 1.97 2.35 19.64
C SER A 3 2.56 2.06 18.25
N LEU A 4 3.72 1.41 18.19
CA LEU A 4 4.37 0.93 16.97
C LEU A 4 3.58 -0.19 16.28
N GLU A 5 3.09 -1.16 17.05
CA GLU A 5 2.28 -2.28 16.55
C GLU A 5 1.02 -1.78 15.83
N LYS A 6 0.35 -0.75 16.38
CA LYS A 6 -0.82 -0.14 15.72
C LYS A 6 -0.46 0.50 14.37
N ILE A 7 0.71 1.11 14.25
CA ILE A 7 1.18 1.75 13.01
C ILE A 7 1.54 0.69 11.98
N TYR A 8 2.15 -0.41 12.42
CA TYR A 8 2.43 -1.57 11.59
C TYR A 8 1.15 -2.14 10.96
N TYR A 9 0.12 -2.41 11.77
CA TYR A 9 -1.16 -2.93 11.25
C TYR A 9 -1.91 -1.93 10.38
N MET A 10 -1.88 -0.63 10.72
CA MET A 10 -2.45 0.41 9.87
C MET A 10 -1.80 0.42 8.48
N ARG A 11 -0.47 0.27 8.41
CA ARG A 11 0.27 0.19 7.14
C ARG A 11 -0.07 -1.06 6.34
N ILE A 12 -0.28 -2.19 7.01
CA ILE A 12 -0.80 -3.41 6.37
C ILE A 12 -2.14 -3.13 5.69
N ILE A 13 -3.10 -2.56 6.42
CA ILE A 13 -4.44 -2.27 5.89
C ILE A 13 -4.38 -1.31 4.71
N LEU A 14 -3.59 -0.24 4.83
CA LEU A 14 -3.42 0.74 3.74
C LEU A 14 -2.72 0.12 2.52
N GLY A 15 -1.77 -0.79 2.71
CA GLY A 15 -1.10 -1.51 1.63
C GLY A 15 -2.08 -2.39 0.86
N VAL A 16 -2.96 -3.11 1.57
CA VAL A 16 -4.03 -3.90 0.95
C VAL A 16 -4.98 -3.02 0.15
N ILE A 17 -5.50 -1.93 0.74
CA ILE A 17 -6.40 -0.99 0.05
C ILE A 17 -5.73 -0.42 -1.21
N ALA A 18 -4.46 -0.04 -1.11
CA ALA A 18 -3.69 0.48 -2.22
C ALA A 18 -3.54 -0.54 -3.36
N GLY A 19 -3.29 -1.81 -3.02
CA GLY A 19 -3.22 -2.90 -4.00
C GLY A 19 -4.57 -3.16 -4.67
N VAL A 20 -5.67 -3.15 -3.91
CA VAL A 20 -7.03 -3.30 -4.47
C VAL A 20 -7.33 -2.19 -5.47
N ILE A 21 -7.07 -0.93 -5.09
CA ILE A 21 -7.31 0.22 -5.98
C ILE A 21 -6.47 0.10 -7.25
N ALA A 22 -5.17 -0.21 -7.12
CA ALA A 22 -4.29 -0.37 -8.28
C ALA A 22 -4.75 -1.49 -9.21
N GLY A 23 -5.16 -2.64 -8.66
CA GLY A 23 -5.63 -3.79 -9.45
C GLY A 23 -6.95 -3.54 -10.19
N ILE A 24 -7.80 -2.65 -9.66
CA ILE A 24 -9.07 -2.24 -10.31
C ILE A 24 -8.84 -1.16 -11.38
N VAL A 25 -7.95 -0.21 -11.11
CA VAL A 25 -7.72 0.95 -12.00
C VAL A 25 -6.94 0.55 -13.26
N ILE A 26 -6.03 -0.41 -13.16
CA ILE A 26 -5.25 -0.89 -14.31
C ILE A 26 -6.12 -1.82 -15.15
N GLN A 27 -6.41 -1.41 -16.38
CA GLN A 27 -7.22 -2.19 -17.31
C GLN A 27 -6.36 -3.05 -18.25
N PRO A 28 -6.91 -4.15 -18.79
CA PRO A 28 -6.24 -4.95 -19.80
C PRO A 28 -5.95 -4.13 -21.05
N GLY A 29 -4.76 -4.33 -21.64
CA GLY A 29 -4.31 -3.57 -22.80
C GLY A 29 -3.70 -2.19 -22.47
N THR A 30 -3.62 -1.82 -21.19
CA THR A 30 -2.82 -0.67 -20.76
C THR A 30 -1.35 -0.94 -21.06
N ASP A 31 -0.67 0.05 -21.67
CA ASP A 31 0.76 0.00 -21.88
C ASP A 31 1.53 -0.25 -20.56
N GLN A 32 2.59 -1.06 -20.62
CA GLN A 32 3.32 -1.49 -19.43
C GLN A 32 3.94 -0.31 -18.66
N THR A 33 4.46 0.69 -19.36
CA THR A 33 5.01 1.89 -18.71
C THR A 33 3.92 2.66 -17.98
N THR A 34 2.74 2.78 -18.60
CA THR A 34 1.58 3.45 -17.99
C THR A 34 1.09 2.69 -16.76
N ALA A 35 0.92 1.37 -16.86
CA ALA A 35 0.45 0.53 -15.76
C ALA A 35 1.40 0.59 -14.54
N VAL A 36 2.71 0.49 -14.77
CA VAL A 36 3.73 0.62 -13.70
C VAL A 36 3.71 2.03 -13.11
N GLY A 37 3.61 3.06 -13.95
CA GLY A 37 3.51 4.46 -13.50
C GLY A 37 2.29 4.70 -12.60
N THR A 38 1.12 4.19 -12.99
CA THR A 38 -0.12 4.30 -12.20
C THR A 38 -0.02 3.54 -10.88
N ALA A 39 0.51 2.31 -10.88
CA ALA A 39 0.69 1.53 -9.65
C ALA A 39 1.62 2.25 -8.66
N LEU A 40 2.75 2.78 -9.14
CA LEU A 40 3.70 3.54 -8.32
C LEU A 40 3.07 4.83 -7.79
N ALA A 41 2.32 5.56 -8.60
CA ALA A 41 1.65 6.78 -8.17
C ALA A 41 0.65 6.51 -7.03
N ILE A 42 -0.17 5.46 -7.15
CA ILE A 42 -1.13 5.04 -6.11
C ILE A 42 -0.39 4.65 -4.83
N ALA A 43 0.66 3.84 -4.95
CA ALA A 43 1.46 3.40 -3.80
C ALA A 43 2.09 4.59 -3.07
N VAL A 44 2.67 5.56 -3.78
CA VAL A 44 3.29 6.76 -3.19
C VAL A 44 2.26 7.64 -2.50
N VAL A 45 1.12 7.93 -3.15
CA VAL A 45 0.06 8.77 -2.57
C VAL A 45 -0.45 8.16 -1.26
N LEU A 46 -0.79 6.87 -1.26
CA LEU A 46 -1.30 6.20 -0.05
C LEU A 46 -0.22 6.00 1.02
N PHE A 47 1.05 5.89 0.62
CA PHE A 47 2.16 5.90 1.57
C PHE A 47 2.32 7.26 2.27
N ILE A 48 2.15 8.37 1.55
CA ILE A 48 2.15 9.71 2.15
C ILE A 48 1.00 9.87 3.15
N VAL A 49 -0.20 9.38 2.81
CA VAL A 49 -1.35 9.35 3.72
C VAL A 49 -1.03 8.55 4.98
N SER A 50 -0.42 7.37 4.83
CA SER A 50 0.04 6.54 5.95
C SER A 50 1.00 7.28 6.90
N ILE A 51 1.95 8.06 6.37
CA ILE A 51 2.85 8.89 7.19
C ILE A 51 2.07 9.97 7.96
N GLY A 52 1.06 10.58 7.33
CA GLY A 52 0.19 11.57 7.99
C GLY A 52 -0.52 10.97 9.19
N ILE A 53 -1.12 9.78 9.02
CA ILE A 53 -1.83 9.09 10.11
C ILE A 53 -0.84 8.65 11.20
N SER A 54 0.32 8.10 10.85
CA SER A 54 1.32 7.68 11.83
C SER A 54 1.88 8.85 12.65
N LYS A 55 2.03 10.04 12.04
CA LYS A 55 2.41 11.27 12.75
C LYS A 55 1.35 11.67 13.78
N ASN A 56 0.07 11.55 13.45
CA ASN A 56 -1.01 11.86 14.39
C ASN A 56 -1.02 10.86 15.57
N MET A 57 -0.84 9.56 15.29
CA MET A 57 -0.81 8.50 16.31
C MET A 57 0.39 8.60 17.26
N THR A 58 1.50 9.19 16.81
CA THR A 58 2.74 9.31 17.60
C THR A 58 2.94 10.70 18.21
N LYS A 59 1.99 11.64 18.05
CA LYS A 59 2.16 13.06 18.41
C LYS A 59 2.63 13.27 19.85
N SER A 60 2.10 12.51 20.81
CA SER A 60 2.42 12.56 22.24
C SER A 60 3.64 11.73 22.67
N LEU A 61 4.29 11.01 21.75
CA LEU A 61 5.39 10.09 22.08
C LEU A 61 6.78 10.73 21.98
N PRO A 62 7.80 10.11 22.63
CA PRO A 62 9.19 10.53 22.52
C PRO A 62 9.71 10.52 21.07
N LYS A 63 10.72 11.35 20.79
CA LYS A 63 11.33 11.50 19.44
C LYS A 63 11.85 10.18 18.86
N GLU A 64 12.40 9.30 19.69
CA GLU A 64 12.92 8.00 19.27
C GLU A 64 11.82 7.09 18.69
N VAL A 65 10.67 7.05 19.35
CA VAL A 65 9.51 6.27 18.90
C VAL A 65 8.92 6.86 17.62
N LYS A 66 8.88 8.19 17.51
CA LYS A 66 8.47 8.89 16.26
C LYS A 66 9.37 8.54 15.08
N LYS A 67 10.69 8.49 15.28
CA LYS A 67 11.64 8.11 14.24
C LYS A 67 11.43 6.66 13.80
N LYS A 68 11.23 5.74 14.75
CA LYS A 68 10.99 4.33 14.45
C LYS A 68 9.66 4.11 13.70
N ALA A 69 8.61 4.80 14.12
CA ALA A 69 7.29 4.75 13.48
C ALA A 69 7.29 5.17 11.99
N SER A 70 8.22 6.03 11.57
CA SER A 70 8.34 6.41 10.16
C SER A 70 8.75 5.24 9.27
N TYR A 71 9.61 4.33 9.75
CA TYR A 71 10.14 3.21 8.97
C TYR A 71 9.45 1.87 9.28
N ASP A 72 8.77 1.78 10.41
CA ASP A 72 8.08 0.56 10.83
C ASP A 72 6.90 0.24 9.91
N GLY A 73 6.87 -0.95 9.32
CA GLY A 73 5.80 -1.34 8.41
C GLY A 73 5.87 -0.80 6.96
N ILE A 74 6.98 -0.17 6.53
CA ILE A 74 7.16 0.22 5.10
C ILE A 74 7.20 -1.02 4.20
N ILE A 75 8.05 -1.99 4.55
CA ILE A 75 8.24 -3.21 3.77
C ILE A 75 6.91 -3.97 3.58
N PRO A 76 6.14 -4.28 4.63
CA PRO A 76 4.86 -4.96 4.44
C PRO A 76 3.84 -4.13 3.68
N PHE A 77 3.84 -2.79 3.79
CA PHE A 77 2.97 -1.94 2.96
C PHE A 77 3.26 -2.14 1.46
N ILE A 78 4.54 -2.06 1.05
CA ILE A 78 4.95 -2.22 -0.35
C ILE A 78 4.65 -3.65 -0.82
N PHE A 79 5.02 -4.64 -0.02
CA PHE A 79 4.83 -6.05 -0.37
C PHE A 79 3.36 -6.40 -0.55
N LEU A 80 2.50 -6.00 0.41
CA LEU A 80 1.06 -6.25 0.31
C LEU A 80 0.40 -5.49 -0.83
N ASN A 81 0.82 -4.24 -1.07
CA ASN A 81 0.33 -3.48 -2.22
C ASN A 81 0.54 -4.26 -3.54
N LEU A 82 1.76 -4.75 -3.77
CA LEU A 82 2.09 -5.50 -4.99
C LEU A 82 1.34 -6.82 -5.08
N VAL A 83 1.36 -7.63 -4.01
CA VAL A 83 0.72 -8.94 -4.01
C VAL A 83 -0.79 -8.81 -4.21
N VAL A 84 -1.44 -7.90 -3.48
CA VAL A 84 -2.88 -7.69 -3.59
C VAL A 84 -3.26 -7.13 -4.96
N MET A 85 -2.47 -6.20 -5.52
CA MET A 85 -2.67 -5.71 -6.89
C MET A 85 -2.66 -6.86 -7.90
N ILE A 86 -1.66 -7.74 -7.84
CA ILE A 86 -1.56 -8.90 -8.74
C ILE A 86 -2.77 -9.81 -8.58
N ILE A 87 -3.14 -10.15 -7.35
CA ILE A 87 -4.30 -11.01 -7.07
C ILE A 87 -5.59 -10.39 -7.64
N VAL A 88 -5.84 -9.12 -7.35
CA VAL A 88 -7.06 -8.42 -7.77
C VAL A 88 -7.12 -8.29 -9.28
N TYR A 89 -6.03 -7.85 -9.91
CA TYR A 89 -5.95 -7.75 -11.37
C TYR A 89 -6.16 -9.11 -12.05
N THR A 90 -5.57 -10.18 -11.51
CA THR A 90 -5.72 -11.54 -12.05
C THR A 90 -7.15 -12.05 -11.87
N ALA A 91 -7.76 -11.82 -10.71
CA ALA A 91 -9.12 -12.25 -10.43
C ALA A 91 -10.15 -11.54 -11.32
N LEU A 92 -9.94 -10.25 -11.62
CA LEU A 92 -10.83 -9.46 -12.49
C LEU A 92 -10.73 -9.84 -13.97
N HIS A 93 -9.60 -10.40 -14.41
CA HIS A 93 -9.31 -10.65 -15.82
C HIS A 93 -8.97 -12.11 -16.12
N GLN A 94 -9.42 -13.03 -15.27
CA GLN A 94 -9.20 -14.48 -15.40
C GLN A 94 -9.73 -15.05 -16.73
N ASP A 95 -10.74 -14.42 -17.32
CA ASP A 95 -11.33 -14.78 -18.61
C ASP A 95 -10.39 -14.57 -19.80
N LEU A 96 -9.41 -13.67 -19.67
CA LEU A 96 -8.35 -13.49 -20.67
C LEU A 96 -7.30 -14.61 -20.63
N VAL A 97 -7.17 -15.30 -19.50
CA VAL A 97 -6.16 -16.35 -19.29
C VAL A 97 -6.71 -17.75 -19.60
N LEU A 98 -8.04 -17.94 -19.49
CA LEU A 98 -8.71 -19.23 -19.68
C LEU A 98 -9.26 -19.46 -21.12
N LYS A 99 -8.96 -18.57 -22.06
CA LYS A 99 -9.22 -18.73 -23.49
C LYS A 99 -8.03 -19.32 -24.21
#